data_AF-A0A352WTZ9-F1
#
_entry.id   AF-A0A352WTZ9-F1
#
_cell.length_a   1.000
_cell.length_b   1.000
_cell.length_c   1.000
_cell.angle_alpha   90.00
_cell.angle_beta   90.00
_cell.angle_gamma   90.00
#
_symmetry.space_group_name_H-M   'P 1'
#
loop_
_entity.id
_entity.type
_entity.pdbx_description
1 polymer ?
#
loop_
_entity_poly.entity_id
_entity_poly.type
_entity_poly.pdbx_seq_one_letter_code
_entity_poly.pdbx_strand_id
1 'polypeptide(L)' 'MRMRKKKNGAARMELCRELLVEAPENNKGNWNAYFQNDHSLHLEIGCGKGGFITTLAAMNPAINYVAIERY' A
#
# COMPACT_ATOMS: atom_id res chain seq x y z
N MET A 1 18.93 9.21 6.45
CA MET A 1 18.05 10.26 7.04
C MET A 1 17.44 9.69 8.32
N ARG A 2 17.47 10.39 9.46
CA ARG A 2 16.92 9.87 10.73
C ARG A 2 15.38 9.87 10.69
N MET A 3 14.75 8.74 10.95
CA MET A 3 13.29 8.64 11.06
C MET A 3 12.81 9.50 12.24
N ARG A 4 11.85 10.38 12.00
CA ARG A 4 11.24 11.22 13.04
C ARG A 4 9.78 10.79 13.20
N LYS A 5 9.36 10.49 14.43
CA LYS A 5 7.94 10.26 14.71
C LYS A 5 7.16 11.51 14.34
N LYS A 6 6.14 11.37 13.48
CA LYS A 6 5.16 12.42 13.28
C LYS A 6 4.24 12.49 14.50
N LYS A 7 3.95 13.71 14.96
CA LYS A 7 2.81 13.94 15.87
C LYS A 7 1.55 13.39 15.20
N ASN A 8 0.72 12.68 15.97
CA ASN A 8 -0.53 12.07 15.53
C ASN A 8 -0.39 10.96 14.46
N GLY A 9 0.75 10.25 14.43
CA GLY A 9 0.96 9.13 13.50
C GLY A 9 -0.14 8.06 13.59
N ALA A 10 -0.46 7.60 14.80
CA ALA A 10 -1.48 6.57 15.02
C ALA A 10 -2.87 7.00 14.52
N ALA A 11 -3.33 8.20 14.88
CA ALA A 11 -4.62 8.72 14.42
C ALA A 11 -4.69 8.85 12.88
N ARG A 12 -3.59 9.22 12.21
CA ARG A 12 -3.54 9.27 10.75
C ARG A 12 -3.58 7.88 10.11
N MET A 13 -3.00 6.88 10.75
CA MET A 13 -3.05 5.50 10.26
C MET A 13 -4.45 4.91 10.44
N GLU A 14 -5.13 5.22 11.54
CA GLU A 14 -6.52 4.79 11.75
C GLU A 14 -7.46 5.34 10.66
N LEU A 15 -7.28 6.60 10.27
CA LEU A 15 -8.05 7.21 9.17
C LEU A 15 -7.81 6.55 7.81
N CYS A 16 -6.70 5.84 7.65
CA CYS A 16 -6.32 5.14 6.41
C CYS A 16 -6.38 3.63 6.56
N ARG A 17 -7.04 3.11 7.61
CA ARG A 17 -7.04 1.69 7.95
C ARG A 17 -7.60 0.80 6.83
N GLU A 18 -8.56 1.31 6.07
CA GLU A 18 -9.13 0.59 4.92
C GLU A 18 -8.10 0.31 3.81
N LEU A 19 -7.01 1.09 3.75
CA LEU A 19 -5.92 0.89 2.80
C LEU A 19 -4.82 -0.03 3.36
N LEU A 20 -4.88 -0.35 4.65
CA LEU A 20 -3.89 -1.18 5.32
C LEU A 20 -4.32 -2.65 5.29
N VAL A 21 -3.53 -3.47 4.61
CA VAL A 21 -3.73 -4.92 4.62
C VAL A 21 -3.11 -5.50 5.89
N GLU A 22 -3.94 -5.86 6.88
CA GLU A 22 -3.48 -6.40 8.17
C GLU A 22 -2.95 -7.86 8.05
N ALA A 23 -3.54 -8.67 7.18
CA ALA A 23 -3.20 -10.09 7.00
C ALA A 23 -2.88 -10.41 5.52
N PRO A 24 -1.74 -9.96 4.99
CA PRO A 24 -1.39 -10.13 3.57
C PRO A 24 -1.21 -11.60 3.17
N GLU A 25 -0.94 -12.49 4.13
CA GLU A 25 -0.86 -13.94 3.90
C GLU A 25 -2.18 -14.55 3.40
N ASN A 26 -3.32 -14.00 3.81
CA ASN A 26 -4.64 -14.44 3.35
C ASN A 26 -4.84 -14.14 1.85
N ASN A 27 -4.15 -13.14 1.33
CA ASN A 27 -4.20 -12.75 -0.08
C ASN A 27 -3.16 -13.49 -0.93
N LYS A 28 -2.35 -14.39 -0.34
CA LYS A 28 -1.32 -15.13 -1.08
C LYS A 28 -1.95 -15.95 -2.22
N GLY A 29 -1.61 -15.59 -3.45
CA GLY A 29 -2.16 -16.22 -4.66
C GLY A 29 -3.55 -15.72 -5.07
N ASN A 30 -4.21 -14.89 -4.27
CA ASN A 30 -5.60 -14.43 -4.48
C ASN A 30 -5.72 -12.89 -4.45
N TRP A 31 -4.67 -12.15 -4.78
CA TRP A 31 -4.70 -10.68 -4.79
C TRP A 31 -5.76 -10.11 -5.74
N ASN A 32 -6.07 -10.81 -6.83
CA ASN A 32 -7.15 -10.41 -7.75
C ASN A 32 -8.51 -10.38 -7.06
N ALA A 33 -8.77 -11.27 -6.10
CA ALA A 33 -10.00 -11.28 -5.31
C ALA A 33 -10.06 -10.07 -4.34
N TYR A 34 -8.91 -9.67 -3.78
CA TYR A 34 -8.81 -8.48 -2.93
C TYR A 34 -9.12 -7.20 -3.72
N PHE A 35 -8.55 -7.05 -4.92
CA PHE A 35 -8.77 -5.89 -5.79
C PHE A 35 -10.05 -5.98 -6.64
N GLN A 36 -10.74 -7.12 -6.61
CA GLN A 36 -11.94 -7.43 -7.38
C GLN A 36 -11.78 -7.22 -8.90
N ASN A 37 -10.58 -7.48 -9.42
CA ASN A 37 -10.25 -7.34 -10.83
C ASN A 37 -9.08 -8.27 -11.21
N ASP A 38 -8.83 -8.41 -12.52
CA ASP A 38 -7.73 -9.23 -13.08
C ASP A 38 -6.55 -8.39 -13.60
N HIS A 39 -6.34 -7.20 -13.03
CA HIS A 39 -5.22 -6.35 -13.40
C HIS A 39 -3.90 -6.90 -12.86
N SER A 40 -2.81 -6.57 -13.57
CA SER A 40 -1.44 -6.85 -13.12
C SER A 40 -1.17 -6.25 -11.75
N LEU A 41 -0.42 -6.96 -10.91
CA LEU A 41 -0.05 -6.53 -9.57
C LEU A 41 1.43 -6.11 -9.53
N HIS A 42 1.68 -4.86 -9.13
CA HIS A 42 3.02 -4.32 -8.93
C HIS A 42 3.29 -4.11 -7.43
N LEU A 43 4.50 -4.45 -6.98
CA LEU A 43 4.92 -4.36 -5.58
C LEU A 43 6.04 -3.33 -5.42
N GLU A 44 5.91 -2.43 -4.46
CA GLU A 44 7.00 -1.59 -3.98
C GLU A 44 7.44 -2.06 -2.59
N ILE A 45 8.74 -2.27 -2.40
CA ILE A 45 9.35 -2.58 -1.10
C ILE A 45 10.18 -1.37 -0.65
N GLY A 46 9.84 -0.79 0.49
CA GLY A 46 10.43 0.45 1.00
C GLY A 46 9.79 1.70 0.38
N CYS A 47 8.46 1.80 0.40
CA CYS A 47 7.73 2.91 -0.24
C CYS A 47 7.92 4.28 0.45
N GLY A 48 8.50 4.32 1.65
CA GLY A 48 8.71 5.51 2.45
C GLY A 48 7.40 6.24 2.74
N LYS A 49 7.19 7.38 2.07
CA LYS A 49 5.95 8.17 2.19
C LYS A 49 4.87 7.78 1.16
N GLY A 50 5.15 6.81 0.30
CA GLY A 50 4.23 6.31 -0.73
C GLY A 50 4.12 7.18 -1.99
N GLY A 51 4.89 8.27 -2.11
CA GLY A 51 4.74 9.21 -3.22
C GLY A 51 4.97 8.60 -4.61
N PHE A 52 5.89 7.64 -4.71
CA PHE A 52 6.19 6.97 -5.97
C PHE A 52 5.03 6.06 -6.41
N ILE A 53 4.66 5.09 -5.56
CA ILE A 53 3.57 4.15 -5.87
C ILE A 53 2.21 4.82 -6.08
N THR A 54 1.88 5.87 -5.32
CA THR A 54 0.61 6.59 -5.51
C THR A 54 0.58 7.32 -6.85
N THR A 55 1.71 7.86 -7.30
CA THR A 55 1.80 8.52 -8.61
C THR A 55 1.63 7.50 -9.73
N LEU A 56 2.28 6.34 -9.63
CA LEU A 56 2.11 5.26 -10.61
C LEU A 56 0.68 4.72 -10.66
N ALA A 57 0.03 4.53 -9.51
CA ALA A 57 -1.35 4.09 -9.43
C ALA A 57 -2.31 5.10 -10.08
N ALA A 58 -2.10 6.41 -9.86
CA ALA A 58 -2.89 7.45 -10.49
C ALA A 58 -2.69 7.51 -12.02
N MET A 59 -1.47 7.26 -12.50
CA MET A 59 -1.16 7.25 -13.94
C MET A 59 -1.63 5.97 -14.65
N ASN A 60 -1.75 4.86 -13.93
CA ASN A 60 -2.05 3.53 -14.49
C ASN A 60 -3.22 2.87 -13.73
N PRO A 61 -4.48 3.31 -13.95
CA PRO A 61 -5.64 2.78 -13.22
C PRO A 61 -5.95 1.30 -13.54
N ALA A 62 -5.35 0.75 -14.61
CA ALA A 62 -5.46 -0.65 -15.01
C ALA A 62 -4.39 -1.56 -14.37
N ILE A 63 -3.65 -1.09 -13.37
CA ILE A 63 -2.63 -1.84 -12.65
C ILE A 63 -2.92 -1.72 -11.14
N ASN A 64 -2.87 -2.84 -10.43
CA ASN A 64 -2.97 -2.87 -8.98
C ASN A 64 -1.59 -2.66 -8.37
N TYR A 65 -1.54 -1.91 -7.27
CA TYR A 65 -0.29 -1.57 -6.59
C TYR A 65 -0.38 -1.93 -5.11
N VAL A 66 0.64 -2.62 -4.60
CA VAL A 66 0.83 -2.89 -3.17
C VAL A 66 2.17 -2.33 -2.74
N ALA A 67 2.20 -1.63 -1.62
CA ALA A 67 3.40 -1.09 -1.02
C ALA A 67 3.66 -1.77 0.32
N ILE A 68 4.93 -2.12 0.56
CA ILE A 68 5.40 -2.62 1.84
C ILE A 68 6.43 -1.63 2.36
N GLU A 69 6.25 -1.17 3.59
CA GLU A 69 7.26 -0.42 4.30
C GLU A 69 7.49 -1.06 5.67
N ARG A 70 8.75 -1.09 6.06
CA ARG A 70 9.15 -1.45 7.41
C ARG A 70 9.27 -0.14 8.19
N TYR A 71 8.43 0.01 9.22
CA TYR A 71 8.39 1.07 10.25
C TYR A 71 7.44 2.25 10.04
#